data_AF-A0A4R2PLE1-F1
#
_entry.id   AF-A0A4R2PLE1-F1
#
_cell.length_a   1.000
_cell.length_b   1.000
_cell.length_c   1.000
_cell.angle_alpha   90.00
_cell.angle_beta   90.00
_cell.angle_gamma   90.00
#
_symmetry.space_group_name_H-M   'P 1'
#
loop_
_entity.id
_entity.type
_entity.pdbx_description
1 polymer ?
#
loop_
_entity_poly.entity_id
_entity_poly.type
_entity_poly.pdbx_seq_one_letter_code
_entity_poly.pdbx_strand_id
1 'polypeptide(L)' 'MHVPTDDVVANWRLFHRPKPFAAEARSYARTKTGRTYANEYHFAFTFRDGKIARLREYTDLLHVQEIFG' A
#
# COMPACT_ATOMS: atom_id res chain seq x y z
N MET A 1 -11.44 13.00 -4.63
CA MET A 1 -11.02 12.32 -3.40
C MET A 1 -9.65 12.88 -3.06
N HIS A 2 -9.56 13.85 -2.16
CA HIS A 2 -8.29 14.43 -1.71
C HIS A 2 -7.98 13.78 -0.36
N VAL A 3 -7.13 12.76 -0.38
CA VAL A 3 -6.54 12.22 0.85
C VAL A 3 -5.42 13.19 1.19
N PRO A 4 -5.41 13.83 2.37
CA PRO A 4 -4.29 14.68 2.79
C PRO A 4 -3.02 13.84 2.66
N THR A 5 -2.04 14.34 1.90
CA THR A 5 -0.78 13.65 1.59
C THR A 5 0.12 13.46 2.81
N ASP A 6 -0.28 14.01 3.96
CA ASP A 6 0.57 14.15 5.15
C ASP A 6 0.59 12.89 6.03
N ASP A 7 -0.28 11.90 5.78
CA ASP A 7 -0.35 10.67 6.58
C ASP A 7 0.20 9.40 5.89
N VAL A 8 0.77 9.51 4.68
CA VAL A 8 1.41 8.36 4.01
C VAL A 8 2.90 8.33 4.35
N VAL A 9 3.23 7.61 5.43
CA VAL A 9 4.62 7.25 5.72
C VAL A 9 4.98 6.01 4.91
N ALA A 10 5.64 6.21 3.77
CA ALA A 10 6.22 5.12 2.97
C ALA A 10 7.69 4.93 3.37
N ASN A 11 8.00 3.83 4.05
CA ASN A 11 9.37 3.46 4.37
C ASN A 11 9.87 2.48 3.30
N TRP A 12 10.77 2.95 2.44
CA TRP A 12 11.30 2.16 1.33
C TRP A 12 12.54 1.38 1.80
N ARG A 13 12.44 0.05 1.89
CA ARG A 13 13.59 -0.84 2.01
C ARG A 13 13.83 -1.56 0.69
N LEU A 14 14.86 -1.14 -0.04
CA LEU A 14 15.21 -1.66 -1.36
C LEU A 14 16.11 -2.89 -1.22
N PHE A 15 15.68 -4.03 -1.76
CA PHE A 15 16.49 -5.25 -1.88
C PHE A 15 16.68 -5.60 -3.37
N HIS A 16 17.93 -5.69 -3.84
CA HIS A 16 18.29 -6.05 -5.23
C HIS A 16 18.86 -7.48 -5.28
N ARG A 17 18.58 -8.21 -6.39
CA ARG A 17 18.97 -9.59 -6.82
C ARG A 17 17.80 -10.57 -6.78
N PRO A 18 17.60 -11.45 -7.79
CA PRO A 18 16.51 -11.44 -8.82
C PRO A 18 15.06 -11.28 -8.31
N LYS A 19 14.86 -10.77 -7.10
CA LYS A 19 13.61 -10.63 -6.37
C LYS A 19 12.89 -9.34 -6.77
N PRO A 20 11.54 -9.33 -6.64
CA PRO A 20 10.75 -8.12 -6.84
C PRO A 20 11.22 -6.99 -5.91
N PHE A 21 11.08 -5.76 -6.37
CA PHE A 21 11.23 -4.58 -5.52
C PHE A 21 10.09 -4.55 -4.52
N ALA A 22 10.42 -4.44 -3.24
CA ALA A 22 9.43 -4.43 -2.17
C ALA A 22 9.27 -3.02 -1.57
N ALA A 23 8.06 -2.68 -1.16
CA ALA A 23 7.77 -1.46 -0.43
C ALA A 23 6.79 -1.74 0.72
N GLU A 24 7.07 -1.15 1.87
CA GLU A 24 6.15 -1.13 3.00
C GLU A 24 5.51 0.26 3.06
N ALA A 25 4.20 0.30 3.25
CA ALA A 25 3.47 1.53 3.38
C ALA A 25 2.41 1.42 4.47
N ARG A 26 2.14 2.54 5.13
CA ARG A 26 0.97 2.71 5.99
C ARG A 26 -0.01 3.64 5.31
N SER A 27 -1.27 3.22 5.26
CA SER A 27 -2.38 4.03 4.79
C SER A 27 -3.17 4.52 5.99
N TYR A 28 -3.57 5.79 5.95
CA TYR A 28 -4.53 6.37 6.86
C TYR A 28 -5.55 7.17 6.06
N ALA A 29 -6.83 6.98 6.35
CA ALA A 29 -7.90 7.72 5.73
C ALA A 29 -9.11 7.84 6.66
N ARG A 30 -9.88 8.92 6.49
CA ARG A 30 -11.20 9.08 7.09
C ARG A 30 -12.26 8.81 6.02
N THR A 31 -13.14 7.85 6.28
CA THR A 31 -14.19 7.46 5.33
C THR A 31 -15.34 8.47 5.38
N LYS A 32 -16.21 8.43 4.35
CA LYS A 32 -17.43 9.27 4.31
C LYS A 32 -18.39 9.01 5.46
N THR A 33 -18.36 7.80 6.03
CA THR A 33 -19.16 7.43 7.20
C THR A 33 -18.51 7.84 8.52
N GLY A 34 -17.38 8.56 8.47
CA GLY A 34 -16.67 9.01 9.66
C GLY A 34 -15.89 7.90 10.37
N ARG A 35 -15.60 6.78 9.69
CA ARG A 35 -14.73 5.71 10.23
C ARG A 35 -13.28 6.00 9.86
N THR A 36 -12.36 5.55 10.70
CA THR A 36 -10.93 5.58 10.38
C THR A 36 -10.57 4.29 9.69
N TYR A 37 -9.94 4.40 8.52
CA TYR A 37 -9.22 3.33 7.88
C TYR A 37 -7.73 3.52 8.14
N ALA A 38 -7.08 2.53 8.75
CA ALA A 38 -5.65 2.56 9.00
C ALA A 38 -5.09 1.17 8.76
N ASN A 39 -4.36 0.98 7.66
CA ASN A 39 -3.89 -0.34 7.25
C ASN A 39 -2.42 -0.33 6.85
N GLU A 40 -1.76 -1.48 7.04
CA GLU A 40 -0.39 -1.72 6.61
C GLU A 40 -0.38 -2.50 5.29
N TYR A 41 0.53 -2.11 4.41
CA TYR A 41 0.67 -2.69 3.08
C TYR A 41 2.09 -3.14 2.85
N HIS A 42 2.21 -4.29 2.17
CA HIS A 42 3.43 -4.73 1.53
C HIS A 42 3.20 -4.88 0.03
N PHE A 43 3.98 -4.16 -0.77
CA PHE A 43 3.90 -4.20 -2.23
C PHE A 43 5.13 -4.87 -2.80
N ALA A 44 4.94 -5.80 -3.72
CA ALA A 44 5.99 -6.42 -4.50
C ALA A 44 5.82 -6.08 -5.99
N PHE A 45 6.79 -5.34 -6.53
CA PHE A 45 6.84 -4.89 -7.92
C PHE A 45 7.85 -5.69 -8.73
N THR A 46 7.49 -6.08 -9.95
CA THR A 46 8.46 -6.49 -10.97
C THR A 46 8.47 -5.46 -12.08
N PHE A 47 9.66 -5.03 -12.51
CA PHE A 47 9.82 -4.08 -13.60
C PHE A 47 10.28 -4.80 -14.87
N ARG A 48 9.83 -4.33 -16.03
CA ARG A 48 10.31 -4.73 -17.36
C ARG A 48 10.36 -3.47 -18.23
N ASP A 49 11.48 -3.25 -18.91
CA ASP A 49 11.70 -2.09 -19.78
C ASP A 49 11.41 -0.74 -19.10
N GLY A 50 11.86 -0.60 -17.85
CA GLY A 50 11.68 0.61 -17.05
C GLY A 50 10.26 0.87 -16.54
N LYS A 51 9.31 -0.04 -16.78
CA LYS A 51 7.91 0.07 -16.36
C LYS A 51 7.55 -1.01 -15.35
N ILE A 52 6.56 -0.76 -14.50
CA ILE A 52 5.98 -1.80 -13.63
C ILE A 52 5.27 -2.82 -14.53
N ALA A 53 5.77 -4.05 -14.53
CA ALA A 53 5.19 -5.16 -15.27
C ALA A 53 4.23 -6.00 -14.42
N ARG A 54 4.41 -5.99 -13.09
CA ARG A 54 3.52 -6.66 -12.12
C ARG A 54 3.57 -5.95 -10.79
N LEU A 55 2.42 -5.89 -10.13
CA LEU A 55 2.27 -5.54 -8.72
C LEU A 55 1.58 -6.69 -8.00
N ARG A 56 2.05 -7.03 -6.80
CA ARG A 56 1.28 -7.81 -5.84
C ARG A 56 1.21 -7.04 -4.53
N GLU A 57 0.00 -6.84 -4.06
CA GLU A 57 -0.32 -6.19 -2.80
C GLU A 57 -0.65 -7.25 -1.74
N TYR A 58 -0.13 -7.07 -0.53
CA TYR A 58 -0.51 -7.82 0.65
C TYR A 58 -0.92 -6.82 1.73
N THR A 59 -2.09 -7.04 2.31
CA THR A 59 -2.68 -6.19 3.35
C THR A 59 -3.74 -6.97 4.11
N ASP A 60 -4.21 -6.43 5.23
CA ASP A 60 -5.31 -7.01 5.99
C ASP A 60 -6.65 -6.74 5.27
N LEU A 61 -7.12 -7.73 4.52
CA LEU A 61 -8.41 -7.67 3.82
C LEU A 61 -9.61 -7.78 4.77
N LEU A 62 -9.44 -8.36 5.96
CA LEU A 62 -10.50 -8.38 6.96
C LEU A 62 -10.73 -6.96 7.49
N HIS A 63 -9.67 -6.22 7.78
CA HIS A 63 -9.80 -4.81 8.17
C HIS A 63 -10.45 -3.95 7.06
N VAL A 64 -10.11 -4.20 5.79
CA VAL A 64 -10.79 -3.56 4.65
C VAL A 64 -12.30 -3.85 4.68
N GLN A 65 -12.69 -5.12 4.83
CA GLN A 65 -14.09 -5.52 4.89
C GLN A 65 -14.79 -4.93 6.12
N GLU A 66 -14.15 -4.91 7.27
CA GLU A 66 -14.71 -4.31 8.48
C GLU A 66 -15.03 -2.84 8.28
N ILE A 67 -14.17 -2.08 7.61
CA ILE A 67 -14.31 -0.62 7.44
C ILE A 67 -15.22 -0.24 6.26
N PHE A 68 -15.16 -0.98 5.16
CA PHE A 68 -15.79 -0.63 3.88
C PHE A 68 -16.89 -1.59 3.39
N GLY A 69 -17.02 -2.77 3.98
CA GLY A 69 -18.14 -3.70 3.72
C GLY A 69 -19.41 -3.27 4.44
#